data_AF-A0A7C7D0P6-F1
#
_entry.id   AF-A0A7C7D0P6-F1
#
_cell.length_a   1.000
_cell.length_b   1.000
_cell.length_c   1.000
_cell.angle_alpha   90.00
_cell.angle_beta   90.00
_cell.angle_gamma   90.00
#
_symmetry.space_group_name_H-M   'P 1'
#
loop_
_entity.id
_entity.type
_entity.pdbx_description
1 polymer ?
#
loop_
_entity_poly.entity_id
_entity_poly.type
_entity_poly.pdbx_seq_one_letter_code
_entity_poly.pdbx_strand_id
1 'polypeptide(L)'
;TIYKKSSEPGQFYGMGTTLVIALFLDNKIIIGHVGDSRAYMVRNGDIKQLTTDHSYVEELIKNGSLTRGEAENHPKKHVITRALGCFEKVEADVFSYDIFGDDVFILCTDGLTNMISDDKIKKIVEEQEDPQVACTELVEIANKSGGNDNITVVVIRV
;
A
#
# COMPACT_ATOMS: atom_id res chain seq x y z
N THR A 1 -12.54 -20.25 -1.65
CA THR A 1 -11.48 -19.24 -1.83
C THR A 1 -12.09 -18.03 -2.49
N ILE A 2 -11.43 -16.87 -2.45
CA ILE A 2 -11.93 -15.63 -3.11
C ILE A 2 -12.19 -15.91 -4.59
N TYR A 3 -11.24 -16.58 -5.27
CA TYR A 3 -11.38 -16.99 -6.68
C TYR A 3 -12.64 -17.81 -7.00
N LYS A 4 -12.96 -18.83 -6.19
CA LYS A 4 -14.17 -19.64 -6.44
C LYS A 4 -15.43 -18.79 -6.43
N LYS A 5 -15.55 -17.89 -5.44
CA LYS A 5 -16.71 -17.00 -5.32
C LYS A 5 -16.75 -15.92 -6.41
N SER A 6 -15.60 -15.46 -6.92
CA SER A 6 -15.54 -14.47 -7.99
C SER A 6 -15.79 -15.06 -9.38
N SER A 7 -15.56 -16.36 -9.58
CA SER A 7 -15.76 -17.05 -10.85
C SER A 7 -17.20 -17.50 -11.13
N GLU A 8 -18.06 -17.54 -10.10
CA GLU A 8 -19.43 -18.02 -10.21
C GLU A 8 -20.40 -16.84 -10.50
N PRO A 9 -21.34 -16.97 -11.46
CA PRO A 9 -22.37 -15.96 -11.69
C PRO A 9 -23.18 -15.69 -10.43
N GLY A 10 -23.31 -14.42 -10.05
CA GLY A 10 -24.03 -14.02 -8.84
C GLY A 10 -23.50 -12.72 -8.25
N GLN A 11 -23.86 -12.44 -7.00
CA GLN A 11 -23.52 -11.20 -6.30
C GLN A 11 -22.02 -10.92 -6.21
N PHE A 12 -21.19 -11.96 -6.19
CA PHE A 12 -19.74 -11.85 -6.02
C PHE A 12 -18.95 -12.00 -7.31
N TYR A 13 -19.64 -12.14 -8.45
CA TYR A 13 -18.99 -12.33 -9.74
C TYR A 13 -18.03 -11.18 -10.05
N GLY A 14 -16.78 -11.52 -10.39
CA GLY A 14 -15.72 -10.55 -10.68
C GLY A 14 -15.11 -9.85 -9.46
N MET A 15 -15.47 -10.21 -8.23
CA MET A 15 -14.86 -9.58 -7.05
C MET A 15 -13.35 -9.88 -6.96
N GLY A 16 -12.60 -8.92 -6.43
CA GLY A 16 -11.19 -9.05 -6.14
C GLY A 16 -10.77 -8.17 -4.98
N THR A 17 -9.57 -8.40 -4.48
CA THR A 17 -8.99 -7.59 -3.40
C THR A 17 -7.48 -7.56 -3.50
N THR A 18 -6.88 -6.50 -2.98
CA THR A 18 -5.43 -6.41 -2.79
C THR A 18 -5.02 -7.12 -1.50
N LEU A 19 -3.71 -7.31 -1.31
CA LEU A 19 -3.14 -7.85 -0.10
C LEU A 19 -1.77 -7.18 0.13
N VAL A 20 -1.58 -6.67 1.34
CA VAL A 20 -0.25 -6.36 1.86
C VAL A 20 -0.18 -6.93 3.27
N ILE A 21 0.87 -7.70 3.55
CA ILE A 21 1.09 -8.32 4.86
C ILE A 21 2.52 -8.04 5.32
N ALA A 22 2.68 -7.93 6.63
CA ALA A 22 3.98 -7.85 7.29
C ALA A 22 4.08 -8.95 8.33
N LEU A 23 5.11 -9.79 8.19
CA LEU A 23 5.47 -10.83 9.17
C LEU A 23 6.76 -10.41 9.86
N PHE A 24 6.70 -10.23 11.17
CA PHE A 24 7.84 -9.95 12.02
C PHE A 24 8.40 -11.28 12.54
N LEU A 25 9.66 -11.57 12.22
CA LEU A 25 10.34 -12.79 12.61
C LEU A 25 11.78 -12.45 13.00
N ASP A 26 12.11 -12.67 14.28
CA ASP A 26 13.38 -12.24 14.86
C ASP A 26 13.65 -10.74 14.59
N ASN A 27 14.79 -10.41 13.98
CA ASN A 27 15.17 -9.05 13.61
C ASN A 27 14.85 -8.74 12.14
N LYS A 28 13.83 -9.40 11.56
CA LYS A 28 13.44 -9.20 10.16
C LYS A 28 11.95 -8.98 10.00
N ILE A 29 11.62 -8.18 9.00
CA ILE A 29 10.27 -8.04 8.47
C ILE A 29 10.21 -8.69 7.10
N ILE A 30 9.20 -9.52 6.87
CA ILE A 30 8.87 -10.12 5.59
C ILE A 30 7.57 -9.50 5.09
N ILE A 31 7.62 -8.85 3.94
CA ILE A 31 6.46 -8.23 3.30
C ILE A 31 5.96 -9.15 2.20
N GLY A 32 4.67 -9.49 2.22
CA GLY A 32 3.98 -10.15 1.11
C GLY A 32 2.99 -9.18 0.46
N HIS A 33 2.96 -9.10 -0.87
CA HIS A 33 2.22 -8.06 -1.56
C HIS A 33 1.58 -8.52 -2.88
N VAL A 34 0.31 -8.13 -3.08
CA VAL A 34 -0.46 -8.24 -4.32
C VAL A 34 -1.38 -7.02 -4.45
N GLY A 35 -1.16 -6.15 -5.43
CA GLY A 35 -2.07 -5.04 -5.76
C GLY A 35 -1.36 -3.71 -5.64
N ASP A 36 -2.05 -2.67 -5.21
CA ASP A 36 -1.52 -1.30 -5.06
C ASP A 36 -1.64 -0.77 -3.62
N SER A 37 -2.09 -1.58 -2.66
CA SER A 37 -1.86 -1.31 -1.24
C SER A 37 -0.37 -1.36 -0.93
N ARG A 38 0.11 -0.45 -0.07
CA ARG A 38 1.55 -0.24 0.10
C ARG A 38 2.04 -0.60 1.49
N ALA A 39 3.32 -0.99 1.56
CA ALA A 39 4.08 -0.99 2.81
C ALA A 39 5.21 0.04 2.72
N TYR A 40 5.45 0.74 3.82
CA TYR A 40 6.50 1.73 3.98
C TYR A 40 7.34 1.43 5.22
N MET A 41 8.57 1.92 5.21
CA MET A 41 9.45 1.99 6.37
C MET A 41 9.93 3.43 6.53
N VAL A 42 9.83 3.96 7.74
CA VAL A 42 10.48 5.21 8.15
C VAL A 42 11.66 4.85 9.05
N ARG A 43 12.85 5.32 8.66
CA ARG A 43 14.11 5.08 9.36
C ARG A 43 15.02 6.29 9.19
N ASN A 44 15.61 6.77 10.28
CA ASN A 44 16.58 7.88 10.27
C ASN A 44 16.11 9.14 9.53
N GLY A 45 14.82 9.47 9.61
CA GLY A 45 14.27 10.66 8.94
C GLY A 45 13.85 10.46 7.48
N ASP A 46 13.99 9.25 6.94
CA ASP A 46 13.65 8.91 5.56
C ASP A 46 12.48 7.94 5.50
N ILE A 47 11.57 8.15 4.53
CA ILE A 47 10.50 7.21 4.20
C ILE A 47 10.85 6.44 2.93
N LYS A 48 10.66 5.12 2.97
CA LYS A 48 10.89 4.24 1.84
C LYS A 48 9.68 3.35 1.62
N GLN A 49 9.12 3.40 0.42
CA GLN A 49 8.15 2.40 -0.04
C GLN A 49 8.86 1.06 -0.23
N LEU A 50 8.35 0.01 0.44
CA LEU A 50 8.90 -1.34 0.41
C LEU A 50 8.28 -2.20 -0.70
N THR A 51 7.04 -1.90 -1.09
CA THR A 51 6.34 -2.59 -2.18
C THR A 51 6.46 -1.82 -3.49
N THR A 52 6.11 -2.45 -4.61
CA THR A 52 5.94 -1.76 -5.89
C THR A 52 4.56 -2.07 -6.42
N ASP A 53 3.76 -1.04 -6.68
CA ASP A 53 2.36 -1.21 -7.06
C ASP A 53 2.23 -2.10 -8.30
N HIS A 54 1.33 -3.08 -8.22
CA HIS A 54 0.86 -3.84 -9.38
C HIS A 54 -0.23 -3.04 -10.08
N SER A 55 0.16 -1.92 -10.70
CA SER A 55 -0.73 -1.02 -11.42
C SER A 55 -0.25 -0.77 -12.86
N TYR A 56 -1.20 -0.41 -13.71
CA TYR A 56 -0.95 -0.14 -15.11
C TYR A 56 0.06 1.00 -15.29
N VAL A 57 -0.04 2.04 -14.46
CA VAL A 57 0.89 3.18 -14.51
C VAL A 57 2.29 2.80 -14.05
N GLU A 58 2.43 1.95 -13.03
CA GLU A 58 3.74 1.49 -12.56
C GLU A 58 4.44 0.60 -13.62
N GLU A 59 3.69 -0.21 -14.37
CA GLU A 59 4.24 -0.96 -15.52
C GLU A 59 4.76 -0.04 -16.64
N LEU A 60 4.06 1.06 -16.93
CA LEU A 60 4.51 2.06 -17.89
C LEU A 60 5.73 2.85 -17.40
N ILE A 61 5.85 3.09 -16.08
CA ILE A 61 7.04 3.71 -15.50
C ILE A 61 8.23 2.77 -15.63
N LYS A 62 8.05 1.49 -15.27
CA LYS A 62 9.11 0.47 -15.34
C LYS A 62 9.67 0.28 -16.75
N ASN A 63 8.83 0.38 -17.79
CA ASN A 63 9.27 0.23 -19.17
C ASN A 63 9.71 1.56 -19.84
N GLY A 64 9.70 2.67 -19.10
CA GLY A 64 10.15 3.98 -19.57
C GLY A 64 9.15 4.73 -20.46
N SER A 65 7.91 4.23 -20.59
CA SER A 65 6.85 4.89 -21.37
C SER A 65 6.20 6.06 -20.63
N LEU A 66 6.39 6.15 -19.30
CA LEU A 66 5.76 7.16 -18.45
C LEU A 66 6.72 7.62 -17.36
N THR A 67 6.74 8.90 -17.05
CA THR A 67 7.45 9.42 -15.86
C THR A 67 6.54 9.36 -14.63
N ARG A 68 7.13 9.39 -13.42
CA ARG A 68 6.34 9.41 -12.16
C ARG A 68 5.38 10.60 -12.08
N GLY A 69 5.79 11.79 -12.51
CA GLY A 69 4.92 12.98 -12.51
C GLY A 69 3.74 12.87 -13.49
N GLU A 70 3.92 12.21 -14.64
CA GLU A 70 2.82 11.96 -15.58
C GLU A 70 1.84 10.90 -15.05
N ALA A 71 2.33 9.93 -14.28
CA ALA A 71 1.51 8.87 -13.70
C ALA A 71 0.44 9.40 -12.73
N GLU A 72 0.73 10.45 -11.96
CA GLU A 72 -0.18 11.02 -10.96
C GLU A 72 -1.52 11.50 -11.55
N ASN A 73 -1.50 11.96 -12.81
CA ASN A 73 -2.65 12.49 -13.53
C ASN A 73 -3.12 11.57 -14.66
N HIS A 74 -2.59 10.36 -14.75
CA HIS A 74 -2.92 9.43 -15.82
C HIS A 74 -4.38 8.92 -15.65
N PRO A 75 -5.20 8.88 -16.73
CA PRO A 75 -6.61 8.50 -16.65
C PRO A 75 -6.85 7.06 -16.16
N LYS A 76 -5.82 6.21 -16.24
CA LYS A 76 -5.84 4.81 -15.78
C LYS A 76 -5.02 4.57 -14.51
N LYS A 77 -4.78 5.60 -13.68
CA LYS A 77 -3.95 5.45 -12.46
C LYS A 77 -4.51 4.45 -11.44
N HIS A 78 -5.83 4.26 -11.41
CA HIS A 78 -6.50 3.30 -10.52
C HIS A 78 -6.61 1.87 -11.10
N VAL A 79 -6.02 1.61 -12.28
CA VAL A 79 -6.10 0.28 -12.89
C VAL A 79 -5.00 -0.61 -12.34
N ILE A 80 -5.38 -1.58 -11.51
CA ILE A 80 -4.48 -2.61 -10.99
C ILE A 80 -4.29 -3.75 -11.99
N THR A 81 -3.08 -4.32 -12.04
CA THR A 81 -2.70 -5.44 -12.92
C THR A 81 -2.63 -6.78 -12.20
N ARG A 82 -2.61 -6.78 -10.86
CA ARG A 82 -2.73 -8.00 -10.04
C ARG A 82 -3.65 -7.79 -8.84
N ALA A 83 -4.52 -8.77 -8.59
CA ALA A 83 -5.40 -8.82 -7.43
C ALA A 83 -5.74 -10.27 -7.08
N LEU A 84 -6.04 -10.53 -5.80
CA LEU A 84 -6.56 -11.81 -5.37
C LEU A 84 -8.00 -11.99 -5.88
N GLY A 85 -8.31 -13.17 -6.39
CA GLY A 85 -9.67 -13.51 -6.84
C GLY A 85 -9.91 -13.30 -8.34
N CYS A 86 -9.11 -12.51 -9.04
CA CYS A 86 -9.27 -12.34 -10.50
C CYS A 86 -8.78 -13.55 -11.30
N PHE A 87 -7.78 -14.27 -10.77
CA PHE A 87 -7.19 -15.46 -11.38
C PHE A 87 -7.07 -16.59 -10.34
N GLU A 88 -7.01 -17.84 -10.82
CA GLU A 88 -6.89 -19.02 -9.94
C GLU A 88 -5.56 -19.01 -9.17
N LYS A 89 -4.50 -18.58 -9.84
CA LYS A 89 -3.16 -18.39 -9.29
C LYS A 89 -2.77 -16.93 -9.44
N VAL A 90 -2.07 -16.43 -8.44
CA VAL A 90 -1.58 -15.05 -8.39
C VAL A 90 -0.15 -15.07 -7.89
N GLU A 91 0.70 -14.33 -8.57
CA GLU A 91 2.10 -14.15 -8.17
C GLU A 91 2.16 -13.02 -7.15
N ALA A 92 2.63 -13.36 -5.95
CA ALA A 92 2.84 -12.42 -4.87
C ALA A 92 4.31 -12.03 -4.80
N ASP A 93 4.55 -10.73 -4.65
CA ASP A 93 5.88 -10.22 -4.40
C ASP A 93 6.21 -10.41 -2.92
N VAL A 94 7.43 -10.87 -2.63
CA VAL A 94 7.91 -11.10 -1.26
C VAL A 94 9.24 -10.38 -1.05
N PHE A 95 9.28 -9.53 -0.04
CA PHE A 95 10.46 -8.73 0.32
C PHE A 95 10.89 -9.05 1.75
N SER A 96 12.19 -8.94 2.04
CA SER A 96 12.73 -9.08 3.40
C SER A 96 13.67 -7.94 3.72
N TYR A 97 13.50 -7.35 4.90
CA TYR A 97 14.34 -6.27 5.40
C TYR A 97 14.75 -6.54 6.84
N ASP A 98 15.95 -6.11 7.22
CA ASP A 98 16.39 -6.10 8.61
C ASP A 98 15.68 -4.99 9.38
N ILE A 99 15.31 -5.29 10.62
CA ILE A 99 14.67 -4.39 11.57
C ILE A 99 15.73 -3.81 12.51
N PHE A 100 15.67 -2.49 12.74
CA PHE A 100 16.47 -1.78 13.73
C PHE A 100 15.55 -1.06 14.71
N GLY A 101 16.10 -0.67 15.87
CA GLY A 101 15.37 0.15 16.83
C GLY A 101 14.94 1.47 16.19
N ASP A 102 13.78 1.99 16.61
CA ASP A 102 13.15 3.21 16.12
C ASP A 102 12.59 3.13 14.69
N ASP A 103 12.61 1.95 14.06
CA ASP A 103 11.91 1.75 12.79
C ASP A 103 10.40 1.90 12.95
N VAL A 104 9.78 2.55 11.97
CA VAL A 104 8.32 2.64 11.86
C VAL A 104 7.88 2.01 10.55
N PHE A 105 7.00 1.02 10.61
CA PHE A 105 6.39 0.41 9.44
C PHE A 105 4.96 0.89 9.28
N ILE A 106 4.58 1.23 8.04
CA ILE A 106 3.20 1.61 7.71
C ILE A 106 2.68 0.67 6.63
N LEU A 107 1.50 0.11 6.83
CA LEU A 107 0.74 -0.57 5.78
C LEU A 107 -0.52 0.25 5.51
N CYS A 108 -0.83 0.51 4.24
CA CYS A 108 -2.00 1.32 3.89
C CYS A 108 -2.64 0.89 2.56
N THR A 109 -3.91 1.23 2.41
CA THR A 109 -4.59 1.22 1.10
C THR A 109 -4.20 2.45 0.30
N ASP A 110 -4.40 2.39 -1.02
CA ASP A 110 -4.19 3.50 -1.94
C ASP A 110 -5.08 4.71 -1.62
N GLY A 111 -6.22 4.51 -0.97
CA GLY A 111 -7.06 5.57 -0.42
C GLY A 111 -6.30 6.56 0.47
N LEU A 112 -5.22 6.13 1.15
CA LEU A 112 -4.33 7.06 1.87
C LEU A 112 -3.42 7.80 0.88
N THR A 113 -2.64 7.07 0.09
CA THR A 113 -1.53 7.60 -0.71
C THR A 113 -1.99 8.38 -1.94
N ASN A 114 -3.25 8.21 -2.35
CA ASN A 114 -3.90 9.04 -3.35
C ASN A 114 -4.27 10.43 -2.82
N MET A 115 -4.39 10.60 -1.49
CA MET A 115 -4.84 11.85 -0.86
C MET A 115 -3.71 12.65 -0.21
N ILE A 116 -2.65 11.97 0.23
CA ILE A 116 -1.49 12.61 0.89
C ILE A 116 -0.17 12.02 0.40
N SER A 117 0.87 12.85 0.35
CA SER A 117 2.21 12.45 -0.11
C SER A 117 2.97 11.64 0.93
N ASP A 118 3.96 10.88 0.48
CA ASP A 118 4.87 10.12 1.33
C ASP A 118 5.56 11.00 2.39
N ASP A 119 6.00 12.21 2.03
CA ASP A 119 6.60 13.17 2.98
C ASP A 119 5.62 13.59 4.08
N LYS A 120 4.33 13.71 3.74
CA LYS A 120 3.29 14.05 4.71
C LYS A 120 3.02 12.87 5.65
N ILE A 121 2.96 11.66 5.10
CA ILE A 121 2.85 10.41 5.89
C ILE A 121 4.01 10.34 6.88
N LYS A 122 5.24 10.48 6.39
CA LYS A 122 6.47 10.47 7.18
C LYS A 122 6.39 11.46 8.34
N LYS A 123 6.08 12.72 8.02
CA LYS A 123 6.00 13.79 9.02
C LYS A 123 5.02 13.45 10.15
N ILE A 124 3.83 12.96 9.82
CA ILE A 124 2.81 12.61 10.81
C ILE A 124 3.30 11.46 11.72
N VAL A 125 3.91 10.42 11.14
CA VAL A 125 4.43 9.30 11.95
C VAL A 125 5.72 9.65 12.70
N GLU A 126 6.40 10.74 12.37
CA GLU A 126 7.54 11.24 13.17
C GLU A 126 7.06 12.13 14.33
N GLU A 127 5.99 12.91 14.13
CA GLU A 127 5.46 13.84 15.13
C GLU A 127 4.62 13.15 16.22
N GLN A 128 4.04 11.99 15.93
CA GLN A 128 3.13 11.29 16.86
C GLN A 128 3.78 10.06 17.49
N GLU A 129 4.10 10.08 18.79
CA GLU A 129 4.69 8.92 19.48
C GLU A 129 3.73 7.70 19.50
N ASP A 130 2.44 7.92 19.75
CA ASP A 130 1.44 6.85 19.79
C ASP A 130 1.03 6.42 18.36
N PRO A 131 1.24 5.14 17.96
CA PRO A 131 0.83 4.62 16.66
C PRO A 131 -0.65 4.79 16.35
N GLN A 132 -1.53 4.69 17.36
CA GLN A 132 -2.97 4.84 17.18
C GLN A 132 -3.35 6.29 16.87
N VAL A 133 -2.67 7.25 17.53
CA VAL A 133 -2.84 8.68 17.23
C VAL A 133 -2.35 8.99 15.82
N ALA A 134 -1.20 8.44 15.42
CA ALA A 134 -0.68 8.57 14.06
C ALA A 134 -1.68 8.03 13.01
N CYS A 135 -2.24 6.84 13.22
CA CYS A 135 -3.27 6.27 12.36
C CYS A 135 -4.49 7.18 12.23
N THR A 136 -5.01 7.68 13.35
CA THR A 136 -6.18 8.58 13.36
C THR A 136 -5.88 9.86 12.58
N GLU A 137 -4.73 10.49 12.81
CA GLU A 137 -4.35 11.72 12.12
C GLU A 137 -4.15 11.50 10.61
N LEU A 138 -3.51 10.40 10.20
CA LEU A 138 -3.35 10.03 8.79
C LEU A 138 -4.71 9.91 8.09
N VAL A 139 -5.65 9.20 8.70
CA VAL A 139 -7.02 9.02 8.17
C VAL A 139 -7.76 10.36 8.11
N GLU A 140 -7.67 11.19 9.15
CA GLU A 140 -8.33 12.50 9.18
C GLU A 140 -7.80 13.43 8.09
N ILE A 141 -6.49 13.50 7.92
CA ILE A 141 -5.87 14.38 6.92
C ILE A 141 -6.22 13.88 5.52
N ALA A 142 -6.18 12.58 5.25
CA ALA A 142 -6.58 12.03 3.96
C ALA A 142 -8.07 12.31 3.63
N ASN A 143 -8.96 12.22 4.62
CA ASN A 143 -10.35 12.63 4.46
C ASN A 143 -10.48 14.13 4.14
N LYS A 144 -9.73 14.99 4.84
CA LYS A 144 -9.73 16.46 4.59
C LYS A 144 -9.14 16.81 3.22
N SER A 145 -8.23 16.01 2.69
CA SER A 145 -7.62 16.16 1.35
C SER A 145 -8.51 15.68 0.20
N GLY A 146 -9.67 15.07 0.48
CA GLY A 146 -10.63 14.65 -0.54
C GLY A 146 -11.47 13.45 -0.11
N GLY A 147 -10.85 12.46 0.54
CA GLY A 147 -11.57 11.28 1.06
C GLY A 147 -12.33 10.49 -0.01
N ASN A 148 -11.75 10.37 -1.21
CA ASN A 148 -12.46 9.80 -2.37
C ASN A 148 -12.55 8.27 -2.38
N ASP A 149 -11.87 7.59 -1.44
CA ASP A 149 -11.85 6.13 -1.34
C ASP A 149 -11.74 5.67 0.13
N ASN A 150 -11.88 4.37 0.37
CA ASN A 150 -11.69 3.76 1.68
C ASN A 150 -10.23 3.85 2.13
N ILE A 151 -10.04 4.49 3.28
CA ILE A 151 -8.71 4.69 3.89
C ILE A 151 -8.54 3.68 5.01
N THR A 152 -7.56 2.79 4.87
CA THR A 152 -7.14 1.86 5.92
C THR A 152 -5.63 2.02 6.14
N VAL A 153 -5.22 2.10 7.41
CA VAL A 153 -3.81 2.30 7.79
C VAL A 153 -3.49 1.44 9.01
N VAL A 154 -2.29 0.87 9.03
CA VAL A 154 -1.67 0.23 10.18
C VAL A 154 -0.29 0.85 10.37
N VAL A 155 0.02 1.30 11.58
CA VAL A 155 1.34 1.81 11.97
C VAL A 155 1.92 0.89 13.04
N ILE A 156 3.18 0.51 12.87
CA ILE A 156 3.92 -0.38 13.76
C ILE A 156 5.24 0.31 14.11
N ARG A 157 5.55 0.45 15.40
CA ARG A 157 6.83 0.95 15.90
C ARG A 157 7.61 -0.18 16.54
N VAL A 158 8.93 -0.19 16.32
CA VAL A 158 9.87 -1.17 16.89
C VAL A 158 10.56 -0.59 18.11
#